data_AF-A0AAP0RX62-F1
#
_entry.id   AF-A0AAP0RX62-F1
#
_cell.length_a   1.000
_cell.length_b   1.000
_cell.length_c   1.000
_cell.angle_alpha   90.00
_cell.angle_beta   90.00
_cell.angle_gamma   90.00
#
_symmetry.space_group_name_H-M   'P 1'
#
loop_
_entity.id
_entity.type
_entity.pdbx_description
1 polymer ?
#
loop_
_entity_poly.entity_id
_entity_poly.type
_entity_poly.pdbx_seq_one_letter_code
_entity_poly.pdbx_strand_id
1 'polypeptide(L)'
;MGAALCSSLEKLSNLRSLSISSVGDDEFIDLQRLSSSPGDDEFIDLQRLSSSPGPLRLLQRLYLTGRLEKMPGWISSLHSLVKLRLRWSRLRDDPLEALGMLTNLVELRLVEAYDGQTLCCKSGGFQRLKVLRLDKLEGLRLLRYGLIN
;
A
#
# COMPACT_ATOMS: atom_id res chain seq x y z
N MET A 1 -13.25 -2.23 -14.78
CA MET A 1 -12.39 -1.07 -14.40
C MET A 1 -10.91 -1.45 -14.27
N GLY A 2 -10.55 -2.52 -13.54
CA GLY A 2 -9.14 -2.88 -13.25
C GLY A 2 -8.22 -3.06 -14.46
N ALA A 3 -8.62 -3.82 -15.50
CA ALA A 3 -7.77 -4.09 -16.66
C ALA A 3 -7.42 -2.82 -17.49
N ALA A 4 -8.36 -1.88 -17.61
CA ALA A 4 -8.13 -0.61 -18.31
C ALA A 4 -7.17 0.33 -17.54
N LEU A 5 -7.20 0.25 -16.20
CA LEU A 5 -6.26 0.98 -15.35
C LEU A 5 -4.84 0.44 -15.51
N CYS A 6 -4.66 -0.89 -15.48
CA CYS A 6 -3.35 -1.53 -15.65
C CYS A 6 -2.70 -1.20 -16.99
N SER A 7 -3.43 -1.36 -18.09
CA SER A 7 -2.92 -1.07 -19.44
C SER A 7 -2.58 0.41 -19.64
N SER A 8 -3.25 1.30 -18.90
CA SER A 8 -2.92 2.72 -18.87
C SER A 8 -1.64 2.97 -18.06
N LEU A 9 -1.46 2.31 -16.91
CA LEU A 9 -0.27 2.44 -16.07
C LEU A 9 1.00 1.91 -16.76
N GLU A 10 0.89 0.85 -17.57
CA GLU A 10 2.01 0.31 -18.38
C GLU A 10 2.65 1.35 -19.29
N LYS A 11 1.86 2.31 -19.79
CA LYS A 11 2.35 3.37 -20.69
C LYS A 11 3.07 4.49 -19.92
N LEU A 12 2.95 4.54 -18.60
CA LEU A 12 3.46 5.62 -17.75
C LEU A 12 4.82 5.24 -17.13
N SER A 13 5.84 5.06 -17.96
CA SER A 13 7.19 4.60 -17.56
C SER A 13 7.93 5.53 -16.58
N ASN A 14 7.49 6.78 -16.42
CA ASN A 14 8.08 7.77 -15.52
C ASN A 14 7.15 8.17 -14.37
N LEU A 15 6.15 7.34 -14.05
CA LEU A 15 5.17 7.65 -13.01
C LEU A 15 5.84 7.74 -11.63
N ARG A 16 5.79 8.92 -11.01
CA ARG A 16 6.36 9.18 -9.66
C ARG A 16 5.31 9.37 -8.57
N SER A 17 4.08 9.65 -8.97
CA SER A 17 2.97 9.94 -8.05
C SER A 17 1.72 9.30 -8.58
N LEU A 18 1.07 8.49 -7.75
CA LEU A 18 -0.19 7.82 -8.07
C LEU A 18 -1.18 8.09 -6.94
N SER A 19 -2.37 8.57 -7.31
CA SER A 19 -3.48 8.75 -6.39
C SER A 19 -4.66 7.96 -6.91
N ILE A 20 -5.20 7.08 -6.08
CA ILE A 20 -6.39 6.29 -6.38
C ILE A 20 -7.40 6.57 -5.27
N SER A 21 -8.58 7.03 -5.67
CA SER A 21 -9.70 7.28 -4.78
C SER A 21 -10.92 6.53 -5.26
N SER A 22 -11.64 5.93 -4.32
CA SER A 22 -13.00 5.47 -4.52
C SER A 22 -13.93 6.66 -4.77
N VAL A 23 -15.01 6.47 -5.54
CA VAL A 23 -15.97 7.54 -5.84
C VAL A 23 -16.95 7.73 -4.67
N GLY A 24 -17.19 6.68 -3.88
CA GLY A 24 -17.95 6.72 -2.63
C GLY A 24 -17.21 6.17 -1.41
N ASP A 25 -17.65 6.56 -0.21
CA ASP A 25 -17.03 6.21 1.08
C ASP A 25 -17.16 4.70 1.41
N ASP A 26 -18.20 4.05 0.87
CA ASP A 26 -18.46 2.61 1.03
C ASP A 26 -17.96 1.77 -0.15
N GLU A 27 -17.51 2.41 -1.22
CA GLU A 27 -16.99 1.71 -2.38
C GLU A 27 -15.56 1.21 -2.11
N PHE A 28 -15.31 -0.04 -2.51
CA PHE A 28 -13.99 -0.61 -2.43
C PHE A 28 -13.10 -0.02 -3.50
N ILE A 29 -11.87 0.35 -3.11
CA ILE A 29 -10.82 0.42 -4.10
C ILE A 29 -10.50 -1.02 -4.47
N ASP A 30 -10.97 -1.44 -5.62
CA ASP A 30 -10.68 -2.76 -6.14
C ASP A 30 -9.23 -2.83 -6.66
N LEU A 31 -8.28 -2.81 -5.71
CA LEU A 31 -6.89 -3.18 -5.93
C LEU A 31 -6.69 -4.71 -5.82
N GLN A 32 -7.73 -5.47 -5.46
CA GLN A 32 -7.65 -6.93 -5.36
C GLN A 32 -7.78 -7.61 -6.73
N ARG A 33 -8.50 -7.00 -7.70
CA ARG A 33 -8.31 -7.32 -9.13
C ARG A 33 -6.95 -6.89 -9.68
N LEU A 34 -6.13 -6.27 -8.86
CA LEU A 34 -4.70 -6.02 -9.09
C LEU A 34 -3.81 -6.97 -8.27
N SER A 35 -4.39 -7.96 -7.59
CA SER A 35 -3.67 -8.98 -6.81
C SER A 35 -4.37 -10.35 -6.82
N SER A 36 -4.14 -11.15 -7.85
CA SER A 36 -4.14 -12.64 -7.88
C SER A 36 -4.28 -13.08 -9.35
N SER A 37 -3.71 -14.16 -9.90
CA SER A 37 -2.94 -15.34 -9.45
C SER A 37 -2.23 -15.88 -10.72
N PRO A 38 -1.14 -16.67 -10.67
CA PRO A 38 -0.60 -17.29 -11.87
C PRO A 38 -1.56 -18.39 -12.33
N GLY A 39 -2.27 -18.18 -13.45
CA GLY A 39 -3.13 -19.22 -14.03
C GLY A 39 -4.17 -18.74 -15.03
N ASP A 40 -4.61 -17.48 -14.93
CA ASP A 40 -5.66 -16.95 -15.81
C ASP A 40 -5.04 -15.95 -16.79
N ASP A 41 -4.99 -16.30 -18.08
CA ASP A 41 -4.44 -15.49 -19.20
C ASP A 41 -5.10 -14.10 -19.38
N GLU A 42 -6.07 -13.75 -18.53
CA GLU A 42 -6.87 -12.52 -18.58
C GLU A 42 -6.48 -11.48 -17.50
N PHE A 43 -5.52 -11.78 -16.61
CA PHE A 43 -5.13 -10.89 -15.51
C PHE A 43 -3.67 -10.40 -15.60
N ILE A 44 -3.48 -9.08 -15.48
CA ILE A 44 -2.15 -8.44 -15.48
C ILE A 44 -1.50 -8.62 -14.11
N ASP A 45 -0.40 -9.37 -14.08
CA ASP A 45 0.43 -9.54 -12.89
C ASP A 45 1.11 -8.21 -12.50
N LEU A 46 0.60 -7.54 -11.46
CA LEU A 46 1.19 -6.30 -10.95
C LEU A 46 2.54 -6.50 -10.25
N GLN A 47 2.95 -7.74 -9.94
CA GLN A 47 4.35 -8.00 -9.64
C GLN A 47 5.23 -7.61 -10.83
N ARG A 48 4.73 -7.72 -12.07
CA ARG A 48 5.40 -7.20 -13.27
C ARG A 48 5.36 -5.67 -13.36
N LEU A 49 4.27 -5.02 -12.93
CA LEU A 49 4.24 -3.55 -12.96
C LEU A 49 5.14 -2.90 -11.91
N SER A 50 5.44 -3.63 -10.83
CA SER A 50 6.33 -3.19 -9.76
C SER A 50 7.76 -3.76 -9.84
N SER A 51 7.99 -4.83 -10.61
CA SER A 51 9.32 -5.36 -10.91
C SER A 51 10.06 -4.47 -11.91
N SER A 52 11.27 -4.85 -12.31
CA SER A 52 11.98 -4.17 -13.39
C SER A 52 11.80 -4.95 -14.70
N PRO A 53 11.37 -4.33 -15.81
CA PRO A 53 11.20 -2.89 -16.05
C PRO A 53 9.74 -2.39 -15.95
N GLY A 54 9.07 -2.60 -14.82
CA GLY A 54 7.68 -2.18 -14.58
C GLY A 54 7.51 -0.68 -14.29
N PRO A 55 6.37 -0.07 -14.70
CA PRO A 55 6.08 1.36 -14.57
C PRO A 55 6.06 1.90 -13.14
N LEU A 56 5.79 1.06 -12.12
CA LEU A 56 5.72 1.48 -10.73
C LEU A 56 7.08 1.51 -10.04
N ARG A 57 8.16 1.08 -10.70
CA ARG A 57 9.52 1.04 -10.13
C ARG A 57 10.00 2.42 -9.67
N LEU A 58 9.59 3.49 -10.35
CA LEU A 58 9.96 4.87 -10.04
C LEU A 58 8.94 5.59 -9.16
N LEU A 59 7.91 4.88 -8.68
CA LEU A 59 6.85 5.49 -7.89
C LEU A 59 7.41 5.94 -6.53
N GLN A 60 7.28 7.24 -6.25
CA GLN A 60 7.77 7.88 -5.03
C GLN A 60 6.64 8.25 -4.07
N ARG A 61 5.42 8.43 -4.58
CA ARG A 61 4.25 8.86 -3.80
C ARG A 61 3.05 8.01 -4.19
N LEU A 62 2.43 7.40 -3.19
CA LEU A 62 1.21 6.62 -3.34
C LEU A 62 0.16 7.11 -2.35
N TYR A 63 -1.02 7.45 -2.88
CA TYR A 63 -2.16 7.90 -2.10
C TYR A 63 -3.37 7.03 -2.44
N LEU A 64 -3.89 6.32 -1.44
CA LEU A 64 -5.06 5.46 -1.58
C LEU A 64 -6.16 5.95 -0.65
N THR A 65 -7.34 6.24 -1.20
CA THR A 65 -8.53 6.67 -0.43
C THR A 65 -9.73 5.78 -0.75
N GLY A 66 -10.29 5.10 0.24
CA GLY A 66 -11.37 4.13 0.10
C GLY A 66 -11.00 2.74 0.64
N ARG A 67 -11.99 1.84 0.70
CA ARG A 67 -11.87 0.55 1.40
C ARG A 67 -10.93 -0.41 0.66
N LEU A 68 -10.01 -1.05 1.40
CA LEU A 68 -9.07 -2.07 0.92
C LEU A 68 -9.22 -3.42 1.65
N GLU A 69 -9.52 -3.39 2.95
CA GLU A 69 -9.59 -4.53 3.89
C GLU A 69 -8.28 -5.31 4.13
N LYS A 70 -7.48 -5.49 3.09
CA LYS A 70 -6.16 -6.12 3.11
C LYS A 70 -5.16 -5.30 2.31
N MET A 71 -3.89 -5.35 2.73
CA MET A 71 -2.82 -4.71 1.99
C MET A 71 -2.54 -5.45 0.67
N PRO A 72 -2.41 -4.74 -0.46
CA PRO A 72 -2.01 -5.38 -1.71
C PRO A 72 -0.61 -6.00 -1.61
N GLY A 73 -0.43 -7.23 -2.08
CA GLY A 73 0.84 -7.98 -1.96
C GLY A 73 2.04 -7.33 -2.67
N TRP A 74 1.80 -6.49 -3.68
CA TRP A 74 2.83 -5.75 -4.40
C TRP A 74 3.31 -4.49 -3.67
N ILE A 75 2.71 -4.09 -2.55
CA ILE A 75 3.10 -2.83 -1.89
C ILE A 75 4.58 -2.85 -1.46
N SER A 76 5.08 -4.00 -1.03
CA SER A 76 6.44 -4.19 -0.53
C SER A 76 7.51 -4.11 -1.62
N SER A 77 7.13 -4.25 -2.90
CA SER A 77 8.07 -4.13 -4.04
C SER A 77 8.28 -2.70 -4.52
N LEU A 78 7.61 -1.71 -3.93
CA LEU A 78 7.78 -0.29 -4.27
C LEU A 78 9.01 0.33 -3.60
N HIS A 79 10.20 -0.16 -3.94
CA HIS A 79 11.46 0.23 -3.32
C HIS A 79 11.79 1.73 -3.42
N SER A 80 11.23 2.45 -4.39
CA SER A 80 11.42 3.91 -4.56
C SER A 80 10.43 4.75 -3.76
N LEU A 81 9.49 4.13 -3.05
CA LEU A 81 8.39 4.83 -2.39
C LEU A 81 8.91 5.65 -1.20
N VAL A 82 8.65 6.95 -1.25
CA VAL A 82 9.06 7.93 -0.22
C VAL A 82 7.88 8.31 0.66
N LYS A 83 6.68 8.39 0.09
CA LYS A 83 5.46 8.77 0.81
C LYS A 83 4.32 7.82 0.52
N LEU A 84 3.68 7.35 1.59
CA LEU A 84 2.47 6.54 1.54
C LEU A 84 1.38 7.18 2.41
N ARG A 85 0.20 7.39 1.82
CA ARG A 85 -1.01 7.75 2.55
C ARG A 85 -2.11 6.76 2.26
N LEU A 86 -2.66 6.19 3.32
CA LEU A 86 -3.87 5.37 3.30
C LEU A 86 -4.97 6.13 4.04
N ARG A 87 -6.14 6.27 3.40
CA ARG A 87 -7.34 6.88 3.98
C ARG A 87 -8.53 5.95 3.78
N TRP A 88 -9.34 5.75 4.82
CA TRP A 88 -10.58 4.96 4.74
C TRP A 88 -10.37 3.52 4.26
N SER A 89 -9.18 2.98 4.48
CA SER A 89 -8.77 1.67 3.94
C SER A 89 -9.32 0.47 4.70
N ARG A 90 -9.82 0.66 5.93
CA ARG A 90 -10.49 -0.39 6.73
C ARG A 90 -9.67 -1.68 6.82
N LEU A 91 -8.34 -1.58 6.90
CA LEU A 91 -7.43 -2.72 6.94
C LEU A 91 -7.67 -3.54 8.21
N ARG A 92 -7.77 -4.86 8.08
CA ARG A 92 -7.97 -5.77 9.22
C ARG A 92 -6.64 -6.32 9.76
N ASP A 93 -5.71 -6.61 8.86
CA ASP A 93 -4.37 -7.09 9.17
C ASP A 93 -3.40 -5.91 9.38
N ASP A 94 -2.33 -6.13 10.14
CA ASP A 94 -1.33 -5.10 10.44
C ASP A 94 -0.59 -4.65 9.16
N PRO A 95 -0.78 -3.40 8.68
CA PRO A 95 -0.10 -2.92 7.48
C PRO A 95 1.42 -2.79 7.66
N LEU A 96 1.92 -2.65 8.89
CA LEU A 96 3.34 -2.40 9.13
C LEU A 96 4.20 -3.62 8.81
N GLU A 97 3.61 -4.82 8.78
CA GLU A 97 4.31 -6.03 8.35
C GLU A 97 4.76 -5.93 6.89
N ALA A 98 3.89 -5.49 5.98
CA ALA A 98 4.22 -5.32 4.57
C ALA A 98 5.04 -4.04 4.33
N LEU A 99 4.73 -2.96 5.05
CA LEU A 99 5.34 -1.65 4.84
C LEU A 99 6.74 -1.52 5.45
N GLY A 100 7.07 -2.32 6.46
CA GLY A 100 8.37 -2.28 7.13
C GLY A 100 9.55 -2.57 6.20
N MET A 101 9.30 -3.26 5.09
CA MET A 101 10.30 -3.58 4.05
C MET A 101 10.64 -2.38 3.15
N LEU A 102 9.87 -1.29 3.21
CA LEU A 102 10.08 -0.11 2.37
C LEU A 102 11.19 0.78 2.93
N THR A 103 12.44 0.48 2.58
CA THR A 103 13.64 1.15 3.11
C THR A 103 13.73 2.63 2.76
N ASN A 104 13.08 3.10 1.68
CA ASN A 104 13.07 4.51 1.28
C ASN A 104 11.87 5.31 1.81
N LEU A 105 10.97 4.68 2.56
CA LEU A 105 9.77 5.35 3.05
C LEU A 105 10.15 6.38 4.13
N VAL A 106 9.82 7.65 3.87
CA VAL A 106 10.09 8.78 4.78
C VAL A 106 8.82 9.23 5.50
N GLU A 107 7.66 9.08 4.85
CA GLU A 107 6.38 9.54 5.38
C GLU A 107 5.30 8.46 5.21
N LEU A 108 4.74 8.02 6.34
CA LEU A 108 3.60 7.12 6.41
C LEU A 108 2.44 7.81 7.13
N ARG A 109 1.28 7.88 6.46
CA ARG A 109 0.04 8.37 7.06
C ARG A 109 -1.07 7.35 6.94
N LEU A 110 -1.64 6.98 8.08
CA LEU A 110 -2.81 6.11 8.20
C LEU A 110 -3.95 6.93 8.81
N VAL A 111 -4.99 7.23 8.03
CA VAL A 111 -6.14 8.03 8.45
C VAL A 111 -7.40 7.19 8.31
N GLU A 112 -8.03 6.78 9.42
CA GLU A 112 -9.18 5.86 9.39
C GLU A 112 -8.88 4.62 8.53
N ALA A 113 -7.63 4.15 8.57
CA ALA A 113 -7.11 3.19 7.59
C ALA A 113 -7.00 1.76 8.12
N TYR A 114 -7.07 1.57 9.44
CA TYR A 114 -6.86 0.30 10.12
C TYR A 114 -7.92 0.13 11.21
N ASP A 115 -8.62 -1.00 11.17
CA ASP A 115 -9.72 -1.34 12.09
C ASP A 115 -9.27 -2.35 13.17
N GLY A 116 -8.02 -2.83 13.12
CA GLY A 116 -7.49 -3.74 14.12
C GLY A 116 -6.95 -3.03 15.37
N GLN A 117 -6.41 -3.83 16.29
CA GLN A 117 -6.09 -3.37 17.64
C GLN A 117 -4.61 -3.13 17.92
N THR A 118 -3.72 -3.73 17.14
CA THR A 118 -2.28 -3.69 17.39
C THR A 118 -1.51 -3.44 16.11
N LEU A 119 -0.59 -2.48 16.15
CA LEU A 119 0.41 -2.27 15.11
C LEU A 119 1.77 -2.69 15.63
N CYS A 120 2.52 -3.46 14.85
CA CYS A 120 3.81 -4.03 15.20
C CYS A 120 4.89 -3.56 14.23
N CYS A 121 5.75 -2.65 14.70
CA CYS A 121 6.97 -2.28 13.99
C CYS A 121 8.04 -3.34 14.22
N LYS A 122 8.35 -4.14 13.17
CA LYS A 122 9.47 -5.06 13.20
C LYS A 122 10.80 -4.31 13.37
N SER A 123 11.68 -4.86 14.20
CA SER A 123 13.04 -4.34 14.36
C SER A 123 13.76 -4.31 13.01
N GLY A 124 14.47 -3.21 12.72
CA GLY A 124 15.18 -3.01 11.45
C GLY A 124 14.29 -2.58 10.26
N GLY A 125 12.97 -2.52 10.43
CA GLY A 125 12.06 -1.94 9.44
C GLY A 125 12.10 -0.41 9.43
N PHE A 126 11.58 0.21 8.36
CA PHE A 126 11.38 1.67 8.27
C PHE A 126 12.65 2.52 8.47
N GLN A 127 13.77 2.14 7.85
CA GLN A 127 15.09 2.75 8.04
C GLN A 127 15.17 4.27 7.81
N ARG A 128 14.28 4.84 7.00
CA ARG A 128 14.28 6.28 6.65
C ARG A 128 13.03 7.02 7.10
N LEU A 129 12.14 6.38 7.86
CA LEU A 129 10.86 6.96 8.26
C LEU A 129 11.10 8.12 9.23
N LYS A 130 10.60 9.31 8.88
CA LYS A 130 10.71 10.53 9.68
C LYS A 130 9.34 11.04 10.14
N VAL A 131 8.29 10.69 9.42
CA VAL A 131 6.93 11.12 9.71
C VAL A 131 6.01 9.91 9.75
N LEU A 132 5.50 9.60 10.93
CA LEU A 132 4.42 8.64 11.14
C LEU A 132 3.21 9.40 11.66
N ARG A 133 2.10 9.36 10.92
CA ARG A 133 0.81 9.90 11.36
C ARG A 133 -0.23 8.79 11.42
N LEU A 134 -0.77 8.58 12.61
CA LEU A 134 -1.88 7.69 12.89
C LEU A 134 -3.05 8.58 13.31
N ASP A 135 -4.14 8.55 12.55
CA ASP A 135 -5.26 9.49 12.72
C ASP A 135 -6.58 8.71 12.68
N LYS A 136 -7.43 8.92 13.68
CA LYS A 136 -8.74 8.25 13.84
C LYS A 136 -8.70 6.73 13.63
N LEU A 137 -7.75 6.06 14.28
CA LEU A 137 -7.67 4.60 14.31
C LEU A 137 -8.42 4.10 15.55
N GLU A 138 -9.75 4.17 15.54
CA GLU A 138 -10.60 3.99 16.73
C GLU A 138 -10.41 2.64 17.45
N GLY A 139 -10.06 1.59 16.70
CA GLY A 139 -9.79 0.27 17.25
C GLY A 139 -8.38 0.09 17.84
N LEU A 140 -7.44 0.98 17.51
CA LEU A 140 -6.02 0.82 17.84
C LEU A 140 -5.78 1.03 19.35
N ARG A 141 -5.27 -0.01 20.01
CA ARG A 141 -4.96 -0.01 21.45
C ARG A 141 -3.47 -0.02 21.74
N LEU A 142 -2.68 -0.58 20.84
CA LEU A 142 -1.28 -0.84 21.09
C LEU A 142 -0.41 -0.61 19.85
N LEU A 143 0.70 0.09 20.05
CA LEU A 143 1.79 0.19 19.08
C LEU A 143 3.02 -0.47 19.70
N ARG A 144 3.48 -1.58 19.11
CA ARG A 144 4.67 -2.33 19.54
C ARG A 144 5.86 -1.99 18.67
N TYR A 145 7.02 -1.92 19.29
CA TYR A 145 8.32 -1.79 18.62
C TYR A 145 9.29 -2.81 19.22
N GLY A 146 9.94 -3.63 18.38
CA GLY A 146 10.94 -4.62 18.82
C GLY A 146 10.57 -6.08 18.51
N LEU A 147 11.36 -7.03 19.01
CA LEU A 147 11.20 -8.46 18.75
C LEU A 147 9.81 -8.95 19.18
N ILE A 148 9.12 -9.63 18.27
CA ILE A 148 7.94 -10.44 18.58
C ILE A 148 8.50 -11.67 19.31
N ASN A 149 8.44 -11.66 20.65
CA ASN A 149 8.64 -12.87 21.46
C ASN A 149 7.34 -13.65 21.54
#